data_AF-L7JR03-F1
#
_entry.id   AF-L7JR03-F1
#
_cell.length_a   1.000
_cell.length_b   1.000
_cell.length_c   1.000
_cell.angle_alpha   90.00
_cell.angle_beta   90.00
_cell.angle_gamma   90.00
#
_symmetry.space_group_name_H-M   'P 1'
#
loop_
_entity.id
_entity.type
_entity.pdbx_description
1 polymer ?
#
loop_
_entity_poly.entity_id
_entity_poly.type
_entity_poly.pdbx_seq_one_letter_code
_entity_poly.pdbx_strand_id
1 'polypeptide(L)'
;MMYVVIFCTLLLLEIASFGISVYSSDGVQYKQVYLVHGSTILLGNMFLVEGIMLRNFNQVILYPVIYSYTLAITFLSSSTAEGLYFAFKMVHVGIFVLRGLVLCYVINRLRREFSWYSTKRLGTNERVIGKLFF
;
A
#
# COMPACT_ATOMS: atom_id res chain seq x y z
N MET A 1 6.44 8.94 -11.08
CA MET A 1 6.51 7.86 -12.08
C MET A 1 7.23 6.62 -11.55
N MET A 2 8.51 6.70 -11.14
CA MET A 2 9.24 5.53 -10.61
C MET A 2 8.53 4.80 -9.45
N TYR A 3 7.94 5.53 -8.49
CA TYR A 3 7.19 4.91 -7.38
C TYR A 3 5.97 4.11 -7.83
N VAL A 4 5.24 4.61 -8.84
CA VAL A 4 4.07 3.92 -9.39
C VAL A 4 4.50 2.58 -9.99
N VAL A 5 5.63 2.56 -10.72
CA VAL A 5 6.19 1.32 -11.27
C VAL A 5 6.53 0.34 -10.16
N ILE A 6 7.19 0.78 -9.09
CA ILE A 6 7.54 -0.07 -7.94
C ILE A 6 6.28 -0.66 -7.27
N PHE A 7 5.24 0.14 -7.05
CA PHE A 7 4.00 -0.37 -6.45
C PHE A 7 3.25 -1.32 -7.38
N CYS A 8 3.28 -1.10 -8.69
CA CYS A 8 2.69 -2.03 -9.66
C CYS A 8 3.45 -3.35 -9.76
N THR A 9 4.78 -3.33 -9.72
CA THR A 9 5.57 -4.58 -9.74
C THR A 9 5.37 -5.38 -8.45
N LEU A 10 5.30 -4.72 -7.30
CA LEU A 10 4.98 -5.37 -6.02
C LEU A 10 3.58 -5.96 -6.02
N LEU A 11 2.58 -5.26 -6.58
CA LEU A 11 1.23 -5.79 -6.72
C LEU A 11 1.19 -7.05 -7.60
N LEU A 12 1.88 -7.07 -8.74
CA LEU A 12 1.95 -8.27 -9.59
C LEU A 12 2.55 -9.46 -8.84
N LEU A 13 3.59 -9.22 -8.04
CA LEU A 13 4.22 -10.24 -7.22
C LEU A 13 3.30 -10.73 -6.09
N GLU A 14 2.53 -9.83 -5.47
CA GLU A 14 1.50 -10.17 -4.48
C GLU A 14 0.39 -11.02 -5.08
N ILE A 15 -0.11 -10.67 -6.27
CA ILE A 15 -1.16 -11.43 -6.96
C ILE A 15 -0.64 -12.81 -7.38
N ALA A 16 0.57 -12.89 -7.91
CA ALA A 16 1.17 -14.17 -8.30
C ALA A 16 1.37 -15.10 -7.08
N SER A 17 1.96 -14.58 -6.00
CA SER A 17 2.15 -15.35 -4.76
C SER A 17 0.84 -15.76 -4.12
N PHE A 18 -0.16 -14.88 -4.11
CA PHE A 18 -1.50 -15.18 -3.62
C PHE A 18 -2.20 -16.24 -4.46
N GLY A 19 -2.13 -16.15 -5.79
CA GLY A 19 -2.71 -17.13 -6.71
C GLY A 19 -2.12 -18.53 -6.52
N ILE A 20 -0.79 -18.63 -6.40
CA ILE A 20 -0.10 -19.91 -6.17
C ILE A 20 -0.44 -20.48 -4.77
N SER A 21 -0.54 -19.61 -3.76
CA SER A 21 -0.96 -19.98 -2.42
C SER A 21 -2.38 -20.55 -2.42
N VAL A 22 -3.34 -19.90 -3.08
CA VAL A 22 -4.73 -20.39 -3.19
C VAL A 22 -4.81 -21.70 -3.99
N TYR A 23 -4.06 -21.83 -5.09
CA TYR A 23 -4.01 -23.06 -5.89
C TYR A 23 -3.54 -24.27 -5.06
N SER A 24 -2.60 -24.04 -4.13
CA SER A 24 -2.01 -25.09 -3.29
C SER A 24 -2.85 -25.43 -2.05
N SER A 25 -4.06 -24.88 -1.90
CA SER A 25 -4.94 -25.18 -0.76
C SER A 25 -5.98 -26.24 -1.15
N ASP A 26 -5.94 -27.41 -0.51
CA ASP A 26 -6.86 -28.53 -0.76
C ASP A 26 -8.29 -28.34 -0.20
N GLY A 27 -8.62 -27.14 0.30
CA GLY A 27 -9.94 -26.86 0.86
C GLY A 27 -10.17 -25.37 1.05
N VAL A 28 -10.74 -24.71 0.03
CA VAL A 28 -11.09 -23.27 0.11
C VAL A 28 -12.36 -23.09 0.95
N GLN A 29 -12.27 -23.22 2.27
CA GLN A 29 -13.41 -23.06 3.19
C GLN A 29 -13.91 -21.60 3.29
N TYR A 30 -13.09 -20.61 2.90
CA TYR A 30 -13.41 -19.18 3.05
C TYR A 30 -13.29 -18.38 1.73
N LYS A 31 -13.98 -18.82 0.67
CA LYS A 31 -13.96 -18.15 -0.65
C LYS A 31 -14.24 -16.64 -0.59
N GLN A 32 -15.15 -16.21 0.28
CA GLN A 32 -15.49 -14.79 0.45
C GLN A 32 -14.33 -13.97 1.04
N VAL A 33 -13.62 -14.50 2.04
CA VAL A 33 -12.48 -13.81 2.66
C VAL A 33 -11.35 -13.62 1.66
N TYR A 34 -11.05 -14.63 0.85
CA TYR A 34 -10.05 -14.54 -0.22
C TYR A 34 -10.44 -13.52 -1.31
N LEU A 35 -11.73 -13.41 -1.63
CA LEU A 35 -12.24 -12.44 -2.60
C LEU A 35 -12.15 -11.00 -2.06
N VAL A 36 -12.50 -10.80 -0.78
CA VAL A 36 -12.31 -9.50 -0.09
C VAL A 36 -10.83 -9.14 -0.01
N HIS A 37 -9.95 -10.11 0.27
CA HIS A 37 -8.51 -9.87 0.31
C HIS A 37 -7.96 -9.44 -1.06
N GLY A 38 -8.30 -10.17 -2.12
CA GLY A 38 -7.88 -9.83 -3.49
C GLY A 38 -8.42 -8.47 -3.97
N SER A 39 -9.69 -8.17 -3.67
CA SER A 39 -10.30 -6.89 -4.08
C SER A 39 -9.69 -5.71 -3.35
N THR A 40 -9.42 -5.84 -2.04
CA THR A 40 -8.80 -4.78 -1.24
C THR A 40 -7.35 -4.52 -1.63
N ILE A 41 -6.58 -5.54 -2.03
CA ILE A 41 -5.22 -5.36 -2.58
C ILE A 41 -5.25 -4.55 -3.88
N LEU A 42 -6.14 -4.90 -4.81
CA LEU A 42 -6.28 -4.23 -6.10
C LEU A 42 -6.77 -2.79 -5.94
N LEU A 43 -7.89 -2.60 -5.23
CA LEU A 43 -8.49 -1.29 -5.00
C LEU A 43 -7.55 -0.39 -4.20
N GLY A 44 -6.89 -0.93 -3.17
CA GLY A 44 -5.88 -0.19 -2.41
C GLY A 44 -4.76 0.31 -3.31
N ASN A 45 -4.23 -0.53 -4.20
CA ASN A 45 -3.17 -0.09 -5.11
C ASN A 45 -3.64 0.95 -6.12
N MET A 46 -4.84 0.79 -6.69
CA MET A 46 -5.40 1.80 -7.59
C MET A 46 -5.55 3.15 -6.87
N PHE A 47 -6.06 3.13 -5.64
CA PHE A 47 -6.22 4.33 -4.82
C PHE A 47 -4.87 5.02 -4.53
N LEU A 48 -3.81 4.24 -4.24
CA LEU A 48 -2.47 4.80 -4.05
C LEU A 48 -1.91 5.40 -5.34
N VAL A 49 -2.00 4.68 -6.45
CA VAL A 49 -1.47 5.14 -7.75
C VAL A 49 -2.19 6.39 -8.22
N GLU A 50 -3.52 6.42 -8.09
CA GLU A 50 -4.34 7.59 -8.40
C GLU A 50 -3.95 8.78 -7.50
N GLY A 51 -3.80 8.56 -6.19
CA GLY A 51 -3.37 9.60 -5.25
C GLY A 51 -2.00 10.18 -5.59
N ILE A 52 -1.06 9.34 -6.04
CA ILE A 52 0.27 9.79 -6.50
C ILE A 52 0.16 10.58 -7.83
N MET A 53 -0.64 10.11 -8.78
CA MET A 53 -0.81 10.76 -10.09
C MET A 53 -1.52 12.12 -9.98
N LEU A 54 -2.63 12.16 -9.25
CA LEU A 54 -3.43 13.37 -9.01
C LEU A 54 -2.82 14.29 -7.96
N ARG A 55 -1.70 13.89 -7.35
CA ARG A 55 -1.01 14.67 -6.32
C ARG A 55 -1.91 14.98 -5.11
N ASN A 56 -2.80 14.05 -4.79
CA ASN A 56 -3.78 14.19 -3.71
C ASN A 56 -3.24 13.58 -2.42
N PHE A 57 -2.74 14.44 -1.53
CA PHE A 57 -2.12 14.03 -0.27
C PHE A 57 -3.08 13.28 0.66
N ASN A 58 -4.37 13.64 0.66
CA ASN A 58 -5.37 13.00 1.51
C ASN A 58 -5.55 11.52 1.14
N GLN A 59 -5.57 11.19 -0.16
CA GLN A 59 -5.64 9.81 -0.63
C GLN A 59 -4.39 9.03 -0.25
N VAL A 60 -3.20 9.64 -0.38
CA VAL A 60 -1.94 8.98 -0.01
C VAL A 60 -1.85 8.70 1.50
N ILE A 61 -2.36 9.59 2.37
CA ILE A 61 -2.40 9.36 3.83
C ILE A 61 -3.43 8.30 4.23
N LEU A 62 -4.53 8.19 3.50
CA LEU A 62 -5.59 7.23 3.80
C LEU A 62 -5.19 5.80 3.41
N TYR A 63 -4.27 5.64 2.45
CA TYR A 63 -3.77 4.34 2.02
C TYR A 63 -3.15 3.49 3.15
N PRO A 64 -2.29 4.00 4.06
CA PRO A 64 -1.86 3.27 5.26
C PRO A 64 -2.98 2.59 6.05
N VAL A 65 -4.16 3.22 6.14
CA VAL A 65 -5.32 2.65 6.84
C VAL A 65 -5.85 1.45 6.06
N ILE A 66 -6.04 1.57 4.74
CA ILE A 66 -6.46 0.48 3.85
C ILE A 66 -5.45 -0.68 3.90
N TYR A 67 -4.16 -0.35 3.90
CA TYR A 67 -3.06 -1.30 3.97
C TYR A 67 -3.04 -2.07 5.31
N SER A 68 -3.28 -1.38 6.42
CA SER A 68 -3.36 -2.02 7.75
C SER A 68 -4.55 -2.98 7.85
N TYR A 69 -5.68 -2.65 7.22
CA TYR A 69 -6.86 -3.51 7.14
C TYR A 69 -6.58 -4.76 6.30
N THR A 70 -5.93 -4.62 5.15
CA THR A 70 -5.51 -5.77 4.32
C THR A 70 -4.53 -6.66 5.07
N LEU A 71 -3.57 -6.08 5.79
CA LEU A 71 -2.61 -6.83 6.60
C LEU A 71 -3.32 -7.66 7.68
N ALA A 72 -4.30 -7.08 8.38
CA ALA A 72 -5.08 -7.79 9.40
C ALA A 72 -5.86 -8.99 8.81
N ILE A 73 -6.44 -8.83 7.61
CA ILE A 73 -7.15 -9.93 6.91
C ILE A 73 -6.19 -11.08 6.59
N THR A 74 -4.95 -10.79 6.18
CA THR A 74 -3.95 -11.82 5.86
C THR A 74 -3.66 -12.74 7.05
N PHE A 75 -3.67 -12.19 8.28
CA PHE A 75 -3.44 -12.95 9.52
C PHE A 75 -4.72 -13.59 10.09
N LEU A 76 -5.90 -13.13 9.69
CA LEU A 76 -7.17 -13.70 10.14
C LEU A 76 -7.40 -15.13 9.63
N SER A 77 -6.79 -15.49 8.49
CA SER A 77 -6.82 -16.86 7.98
C SER A 77 -5.88 -17.76 8.79
N SER A 78 -6.37 -18.31 9.90
CA SER A 78 -5.70 -19.34 10.70
C SER A 78 -5.76 -20.70 10.00
N SER A 79 -5.04 -20.84 8.88
CA SER A 79 -4.90 -22.13 8.22
C SER A 79 -3.75 -22.90 8.88
N THR A 80 -4.06 -24.04 9.51
CA THR A 80 -3.12 -25.04 10.04
C THR A 80 -2.50 -25.90 8.92
N ALA A 81 -2.62 -25.49 7.66
CA ALA A 81 -2.12 -26.26 6.52
C ALA A 81 -0.59 -26.23 6.46
N GLU A 82 0.02 -27.40 6.65
CA GLU A 82 1.47 -27.62 6.51
C GLU A 82 1.86 -27.84 5.04
N GLY A 83 3.10 -27.50 4.68
CA GLY A 83 3.66 -27.75 3.34
C GLY A 83 3.77 -26.51 2.42
N LEU A 84 3.57 -26.71 1.11
CA LEU A 84 3.80 -25.69 0.07
C LEU A 84 2.91 -24.44 0.24
N TYR A 85 1.68 -24.61 0.70
CA TYR A 85 0.77 -23.50 1.01
C TYR A 85 1.39 -22.50 2.01
N PHE A 86 2.00 -23.02 3.09
CA PHE A 86 2.62 -22.19 4.11
C PHE A 86 3.83 -21.43 3.56
N ALA A 87 4.67 -22.08 2.76
CA ALA A 87 5.83 -21.44 2.13
C ALA A 87 5.41 -20.27 1.23
N PHE A 88 4.42 -20.46 0.34
CA PHE A 88 3.92 -19.37 -0.51
C PHE A 88 3.18 -18.29 0.27
N LYS A 89 2.49 -18.64 1.35
CA LYS A 89 1.87 -17.65 2.25
C LYS A 89 2.92 -16.80 2.96
N MET A 90 4.02 -17.39 3.42
CA MET A 90 5.14 -16.66 4.02
C MET A 90 5.81 -15.72 3.01
N VAL A 91 5.98 -16.16 1.76
CA VAL A 91 6.46 -15.30 0.67
C VAL A 91 5.48 -14.14 0.42
N HIS A 92 4.18 -14.41 0.34
CA HIS A 92 3.15 -13.38 0.18
C HIS A 92 3.20 -12.34 1.30
N VAL A 93 3.27 -12.78 2.56
CA VAL A 93 3.43 -11.90 3.73
C VAL A 93 4.74 -11.10 3.65
N GLY A 94 5.85 -11.72 3.23
CA GLY A 94 7.13 -11.05 3.05
C GLY A 94 7.08 -9.92 2.02
N ILE A 95 6.43 -10.16 0.88
CA ILE A 95 6.20 -9.13 -0.15
C ILE A 95 5.32 -8.01 0.42
N PHE A 96 4.28 -8.37 1.17
CA PHE A 96 3.41 -7.41 1.84
C PHE A 96 4.19 -6.50 2.77
N VAL A 97 5.03 -7.06 3.66
CA VAL A 97 5.88 -6.30 4.59
C VAL A 97 6.86 -5.40 3.83
N LEU A 98 7.47 -5.89 2.76
CA LEU A 98 8.37 -5.11 1.92
C LEU A 98 7.63 -3.92 1.27
N ARG A 99 6.40 -4.12 0.80
CA ARG A 99 5.53 -3.04 0.30
C ARG A 99 5.22 -2.01 1.38
N GLY A 100 5.00 -2.44 2.62
CA GLY A 100 4.82 -1.55 3.78
C GLY A 100 6.05 -0.69 4.07
N LEU A 101 7.25 -1.27 4.01
CA LEU A 101 8.50 -0.52 4.18
C LEU A 101 8.72 0.51 3.06
N VAL A 102 8.47 0.11 1.81
CA VAL A 102 8.52 1.02 0.66
C VAL A 102 7.50 2.15 0.82
N LEU A 103 6.28 1.85 1.28
CA LEU A 103 5.27 2.85 1.55
C LEU A 103 5.74 3.87 2.59
N CYS A 104 6.29 3.43 3.73
CA CYS A 104 6.80 4.33 4.77
C CYS A 104 7.89 5.27 4.23
N TYR A 105 8.81 4.73 3.42
CA TYR A 105 9.84 5.54 2.76
C TYR A 105 9.24 6.56 1.79
N VAL A 106 8.30 6.13 0.95
CA VAL A 106 7.66 6.98 -0.06
C VAL A 106 6.79 8.06 0.57
N ILE A 107 6.03 7.77 1.63
CA ILE A 107 5.19 8.75 2.33
C ILE A 107 6.03 9.89 2.91
N ASN A 108 7.17 9.58 3.53
CA ASN A 108 8.06 10.60 4.07
C ASN A 108 8.59 11.54 2.98
N ARG A 109 8.92 10.99 1.80
CA ARG A 109 9.38 11.78 0.66
C ARG A 109 8.25 12.58 0.02
N LEU A 110 7.09 11.96 -0.21
CA LEU A 110 5.90 12.62 -0.76
C LEU A 110 5.43 13.75 0.16
N ARG A 111 5.49 13.59 1.49
CA ARG A 111 5.16 14.67 2.43
C ARG A 111 6.03 15.91 2.20
N ARG A 112 7.34 15.75 1.94
CA ARG A 112 8.24 16.87 1.62
C ARG A 112 7.89 17.50 0.27
N GLU A 113 7.63 16.69 -0.76
CA GLU A 113 7.27 17.18 -2.09
C GLU A 113 5.90 17.89 -2.11
N PHE A 114 4.91 17.36 -1.40
CA PHE A 114 3.58 17.97 -1.27
C PHE A 114 3.60 19.21 -0.40
N SER A 115 4.38 19.24 0.69
CA SER A 115 4.59 20.46 1.47
C SER A 115 5.17 21.57 0.59
N TRP A 116 6.16 21.26 -0.25
CA TRP A 116 6.73 22.23 -1.18
C TRP A 116 5.73 22.72 -2.23
N TYR A 117 4.93 21.80 -2.79
CA TYR A 117 3.86 22.16 -3.73
C TYR A 117 2.75 23.00 -3.08
N SER A 118 2.38 22.69 -1.84
CA SER A 118 1.40 23.45 -1.06
C SER A 118 1.93 24.86 -0.76
N THR A 119 3.19 24.99 -0.33
CA THR A 119 3.85 26.29 -0.13
C THR A 119 3.91 27.11 -1.42
N LYS A 120 4.20 26.48 -2.56
CA LYS A 120 4.17 27.17 -3.87
C LYS A 120 2.76 27.59 -4.29
N ARG A 121 1.73 26.79 -4.00
CA ARG A 121 0.34 27.04 -4.42
C ARG A 121 -0.38 28.05 -3.54
N LEU A 122 -0.07 28.09 -2.24
CA LEU A 122 -0.65 29.05 -1.28
C LEU A 122 0.03 30.44 -1.35
N GLY A 123 1.11 30.57 -2.10
CA GLY A 123 2.00 31.73 -2.03
C GLY A 123 2.82 31.72 -0.74
N THR A 124 4.00 32.34 -0.76
CA THR A 124 4.76 32.59 0.46
C THR A 124 3.89 33.40 1.41
N ASN A 125 3.36 32.75 2.44
CA ASN A 125 2.70 33.44 3.53
C ASN A 125 3.73 34.40 4.12
N GLU A 126 3.50 35.71 4.04
CA GLU A 126 4.44 36.75 4.50
C GLU A 126 4.81 36.59 5.98
N ARG A 127 4.06 35.79 6.75
CA ARG A 127 4.41 35.40 8.13
C ARG A 127 5.62 34.47 8.26
N VAL A 128 6.01 33.77 7.20
CA VAL A 128 7.15 32.82 7.23
C VAL A 128 8.42 33.45 6.63
N ILE A 129 8.27 34.49 5.81
CA ILE A 129 9.39 35.35 5.42
C ILE A 129 9.55 36.35 6.55
N GLY A 130 10.52 36.12 7.44
CA GLY A 130 10.86 37.02 8.54
C GLY A 130 11.27 38.42 8.06
N LYS A 131 10.30 39.23 7.67
CA LYS A 131 10.35 40.69 7.57
C LYS A 131 9.27 41.25 8.48
N LEU A 132 9.44 41.01 9.78
CA LEU A 132 8.98 41.97 10.78
C LEU A 132 9.85 43.22 10.59
N PHE A 133 9.41 44.11 9.71
CA PHE A 133 9.73 45.52 9.82
C PHE A 133 8.84 46.08 10.95
N PHE A 134 9.40 46.15 12.15
CA PHE A 134 9.15 47.24 13.10
C PHE A 134 10.31 47.30 14.09
#